data_AF-A0A0P0EKW6-F1
#
_entry.id   AF-A0A0P0EKW6-F1
#
_cell.length_a   1.000
_cell.length_b   1.000
_cell.length_c   1.000
_cell.angle_alpha   90.00
_cell.angle_beta   90.00
_cell.angle_gamma   90.00
#
_symmetry.space_group_name_H-M   'P 1'
#
loop_
_entity.id
_entity.type
_entity.pdbx_description
1 polymer ?
#
loop_
_entity_poly.entity_id
_entity_poly.type
_entity_poly.pdbx_seq_one_letter_code
_entity_poly.pdbx_strand_id
1 'polypeptide(L)'
;MTAKKINVIGYRDIAAKLGVSVKYIHNLASTGEMSDPDFPQPTTPEWMRSPGFDEDDVDRWIALRAARAQRGKSGRPPALGYTRIQVSPDVNKKILQRIRKAGTFREFTELAGISDQALRTRFTGRTRWRSVELEAFATRLGTTVDELTAEPLAGELDVD
;
A
#
# COMPACT_ATOMS: atom_id res chain seq x y z
N MET A 1 34.29 -28.02 25.57
CA MET A 1 33.20 -27.07 25.26
C MET A 1 33.84 -25.69 25.14
N THR A 2 34.00 -25.20 23.91
CA THR A 2 34.64 -23.91 23.65
C THR A 2 33.66 -22.81 24.04
N ALA A 3 34.04 -21.93 24.98
CA ALA A 3 33.19 -20.82 25.38
C ALA A 3 32.90 -19.94 24.16
N LYS A 4 31.63 -19.84 23.75
CA LYS A 4 31.20 -18.91 22.71
C LYS A 4 31.56 -17.51 23.18
N LYS A 5 32.40 -16.80 22.41
CA LYS A 5 32.70 -15.40 22.69
C LYS A 5 31.45 -14.58 22.38
N ILE A 6 30.69 -14.22 23.41
CA ILE A 6 29.48 -13.40 23.26
C ILE A 6 29.96 -11.98 22.92
N ASN A 7 29.60 -11.49 21.73
CA ASN A 7 29.79 -10.09 21.41
C ASN A 7 28.55 -9.32 21.87
N VAL A 8 28.72 -8.42 22.83
CA VAL A 8 27.60 -7.69 23.44
C VAL A 8 27.48 -6.31 22.80
N ILE A 9 26.32 -6.02 22.23
CA ILE A 9 26.01 -4.74 21.59
C ILE A 9 24.87 -4.02 22.31
N GLY A 10 24.83 -2.68 22.22
CA GLY A 10 23.79 -1.86 22.84
C GLY A 10 22.72 -1.41 21.85
N TYR A 11 21.69 -0.73 22.37
CA TYR A 11 20.59 -0.19 21.55
C TYR A 11 21.04 0.72 20.39
N ARG A 12 22.15 1.46 20.55
CA ARG A 12 22.70 2.32 19.50
C ARG A 12 23.21 1.52 18.31
N ASP A 13 23.89 0.40 18.59
CA ASP A 13 24.46 -0.47 17.56
C ASP A 13 23.35 -1.21 16.81
N ILE A 14 22.31 -1.67 17.54
CA ILE A 14 21.11 -2.27 16.94
C ILE A 14 20.40 -1.27 16.03
N ALA A 15 20.25 -0.02 16.47
CA ALA A 15 19.64 1.04 15.68
C ALA A 15 20.45 1.34 14.41
N ALA A 16 21.78 1.36 14.50
CA ALA A 16 22.67 1.53 13.35
C ALA A 16 22.57 0.38 12.35
N LYS A 17 22.56 -0.89 12.82
CA LYS A 17 22.36 -2.07 11.97
C LYS A 17 21.05 -2.03 11.19
N LEU A 18 19.99 -1.45 11.77
CA LEU A 18 18.67 -1.34 11.15
C LEU A 18 18.44 -0.03 10.38
N GLY A 19 19.34 0.96 10.49
CA GLY A 19 19.15 2.28 9.88
C GLY A 19 17.96 3.06 10.47
N VAL A 20 17.68 2.90 11.76
CA VAL A 20 16.50 3.48 12.46
C VAL A 20 16.91 4.28 13.69
N SER A 21 15.96 4.94 14.34
CA SER A 21 16.22 5.69 15.58
C SER A 21 16.36 4.76 16.80
N VAL A 22 17.18 5.15 17.77
CA VAL A 22 17.35 4.42 19.04
C VAL A 22 16.02 4.32 19.80
N LYS A 23 15.18 5.37 19.74
CA LYS A 23 13.83 5.38 20.34
C LYS A 23 12.95 4.26 19.77
N TYR A 24 13.06 4.00 18.46
CA TYR A 24 12.31 2.91 17.83
C TYR A 24 12.74 1.54 18.38
N ILE A 25 14.03 1.31 18.58
CA ILE A 25 14.53 0.07 19.19
C ILE A 25 14.06 -0.06 20.64
N HIS A 26 14.06 1.02 21.43
CA HIS A 26 13.49 1.00 22.78
C HIS A 26 12.01 0.59 22.80
N ASN A 27 11.23 1.05 21.84
CA ASN A 27 9.81 0.66 21.75
C ASN A 27 9.66 -0.83 21.42
N LEU A 28 10.47 -1.37 20.51
CA LEU A 28 10.46 -2.80 20.17
C LEU A 28 10.87 -3.68 21.36
N ALA A 29 11.83 -3.21 22.17
CA ALA A 29 12.29 -3.90 23.36
C ALA A 29 11.37 -3.71 24.59
N SER A 30 10.37 -2.84 24.50
CA SER A 30 9.43 -2.57 25.59
C SER A 30 8.37 -3.67 25.72
N THR A 31 7.42 -3.51 26.64
CA THR A 31 6.24 -4.40 26.80
C THR A 31 4.94 -3.78 26.27
N GLY A 32 5.03 -2.67 25.51
CA GLY A 32 3.86 -1.93 25.02
C GLY A 32 3.33 -2.43 23.67
N GLU A 33 2.39 -1.70 23.08
CA GLU A 33 1.77 -2.03 21.77
C GLU A 33 2.77 -2.15 20.61
N MET A 34 3.91 -1.45 20.71
CA MET A 34 4.99 -1.50 19.72
C MET A 34 6.08 -2.52 20.06
N SER A 35 5.90 -3.35 21.07
CA SER A 35 6.85 -4.40 21.43
C SER A 35 6.91 -5.48 20.35
N ASP A 36 8.11 -6.00 20.09
CA ASP A 36 8.28 -7.21 19.30
C ASP A 36 8.48 -8.38 20.28
N PRO A 37 7.57 -9.37 20.33
CA PRO A 37 7.68 -10.48 21.27
C PRO A 37 8.93 -11.34 21.04
N ASP A 38 9.55 -11.25 19.86
CA ASP A 38 10.77 -11.96 19.52
C ASP A 38 12.02 -11.09 19.65
N PHE A 39 11.90 -9.88 20.22
CA PHE A 39 13.04 -9.03 20.47
C PHE A 39 14.06 -9.76 21.38
N PRO A 40 15.37 -9.69 21.08
CA PRO A 40 16.40 -10.38 21.86
C PRO A 40 16.36 -10.04 23.34
N GLN A 41 16.50 -11.04 24.20
CA GLN A 41 16.60 -10.83 25.63
C GLN A 41 17.95 -10.22 25.99
N PRO A 42 18.01 -9.29 26.96
CA PRO A 42 19.26 -8.66 27.35
C PRO A 42 20.21 -9.68 27.99
N THR A 43 21.41 -9.79 27.44
CA THR A 43 22.54 -10.57 27.97
C THR A 43 23.56 -9.64 28.62
N THR A 44 23.07 -8.68 29.40
CA THR A 44 23.85 -7.57 29.96
C THR A 44 24.91 -8.09 30.93
N PRO A 45 26.22 -7.88 30.66
CA PRO A 45 27.27 -8.20 31.61
C PRO A 45 27.22 -7.30 32.85
N GLU A 46 27.71 -7.79 34.00
CA GLU A 46 27.69 -7.05 35.27
C GLU A 46 28.37 -5.67 35.21
N TRP A 47 29.31 -5.47 34.29
CA TRP A 47 30.03 -4.21 34.11
C TRP A 47 29.28 -3.16 33.27
N MET A 48 28.14 -3.50 32.66
CA MET A 48 27.38 -2.59 31.79
C MET A 48 26.17 -1.99 32.52
N ARG A 49 26.02 -0.66 32.48
CA ARG A 49 24.91 0.07 33.12
C ARG A 49 23.62 0.12 32.30
N SER A 50 23.62 -0.45 31.10
CA SER A 50 22.49 -0.42 30.16
C SER A 50 22.33 -1.79 29.52
N PRO A 51 21.12 -2.15 29.03
CA PRO A 51 20.89 -3.44 28.42
C PRO A 51 21.85 -3.72 27.25
N GLY A 52 22.56 -4.84 27.35
CA GLY A 52 23.41 -5.38 26.29
C GLY A 52 22.78 -6.64 25.68
N PHE A 53 23.02 -6.89 24.41
CA PHE A 53 22.42 -7.99 23.66
C PHE A 53 23.50 -8.80 22.95
N ASP A 54 23.38 -10.14 22.90
CA ASP A 54 24.24 -10.96 22.04
C ASP A 54 24.00 -10.55 20.58
N GLU A 55 25.06 -10.13 19.89
CA GLU A 55 25.01 -9.73 18.49
C GLU A 55 24.43 -10.83 17.59
N ASP A 56 24.73 -12.11 17.86
CA ASP A 56 24.20 -13.22 17.07
C ASP A 56 22.69 -13.41 17.24
N ASP A 57 22.14 -13.06 18.41
CA ASP A 57 20.69 -13.08 18.65
C ASP A 57 20.02 -11.89 17.96
N VAL A 58 20.66 -10.72 17.97
CA VAL A 58 20.20 -9.53 17.23
C VAL A 58 20.19 -9.81 15.74
N ASP A 59 21.26 -10.37 15.17
CA ASP A 59 21.33 -10.64 13.73
C ASP A 59 20.29 -11.69 13.30
N ARG A 60 20.06 -12.71 14.13
CA ARG A 60 18.97 -13.68 13.93
C ARG A 60 17.60 -13.01 13.98
N TRP A 61 17.35 -12.14 14.96
CA TRP A 61 16.10 -11.40 15.05
C TRP A 61 15.90 -10.46 13.85
N ILE A 62 16.94 -9.77 13.37
CA ILE A 62 16.88 -8.93 12.16
C ILE A 62 16.51 -9.78 10.95
N ALA A 63 17.12 -10.96 10.78
CA ALA A 63 16.82 -11.88 9.69
C ALA A 63 15.37 -12.40 9.78
N LEU A 64 14.90 -12.78 10.98
CA LEU A 64 13.52 -13.17 11.22
C LEU A 64 12.54 -12.04 10.91
N ARG A 65 12.86 -10.81 11.31
CA ARG A 65 12.07 -9.60 11.03
C ARG A 65 12.03 -9.31 9.53
N ALA A 66 13.13 -9.46 8.81
CA ALA A 66 13.17 -9.33 7.36
C ALA A 66 12.35 -10.42 6.66
N ALA A 67 12.45 -11.67 7.10
CA ALA A 67 11.65 -12.78 6.60
C ALA A 67 10.15 -12.59 6.90
N ARG A 68 9.79 -12.05 8.07
CA ARG A 68 8.42 -11.65 8.42
C ARG A 68 7.94 -10.49 7.59
N ALA A 69 8.77 -9.49 7.29
CA ALA A 69 8.41 -8.41 6.38
C ALA A 69 8.20 -8.91 4.94
N GLN A 70 8.93 -9.94 4.52
CA GLN A 70 8.72 -10.62 3.23
C GLN A 70 7.42 -11.43 3.21
N ARG A 71 7.13 -12.20 4.28
CA ARG A 71 5.86 -12.96 4.44
C ARG A 71 4.66 -12.04 4.67
N GLY A 72 4.90 -10.92 5.34
CA GLY A 72 3.96 -9.86 5.73
C GLY A 72 3.80 -8.76 4.70
N LYS A 73 4.21 -8.97 3.43
CA LYS A 73 3.62 -8.24 2.30
C LYS A 73 2.15 -8.66 2.04
N SER A 74 1.41 -9.00 3.09
CA SER A 74 -0.05 -8.95 3.15
C SER A 74 -0.47 -7.48 3.32
N GLY A 75 -0.40 -6.70 2.24
CA GLY A 75 -0.80 -5.29 2.28
C GLY A 75 -0.57 -4.49 1.00
N ARG A 76 0.28 -4.96 0.09
CA ARG A 76 0.16 -4.57 -1.31
C ARG A 76 -0.51 -5.74 -2.01
N PRO A 77 -1.78 -5.64 -2.41
CA PRO A 77 -2.30 -6.53 -3.43
C PRO A 77 -1.25 -6.59 -4.55
N PRO A 78 -1.03 -7.75 -5.21
CA PRO A 78 -0.29 -7.73 -6.47
C PRO A 78 -0.84 -6.55 -7.28
N ALA A 79 0.03 -5.81 -7.97
CA ALA A 79 -0.44 -4.76 -8.87
C ALA A 79 -1.42 -5.45 -9.81
N LEU A 80 -2.71 -5.35 -9.48
CA LEU A 80 -3.80 -5.76 -10.33
C LEU A 80 -3.42 -5.11 -11.66
N GLY A 81 -3.32 -5.91 -12.73
CA GLY A 81 -2.66 -5.55 -13.99
C GLY A 81 -3.28 -4.39 -14.77
N TYR A 82 -3.94 -3.47 -14.07
CA TYR A 82 -4.47 -2.22 -14.53
C TYR A 82 -3.50 -1.07 -14.25
N THR A 83 -3.54 -0.10 -15.14
CA THR A 83 -2.93 1.22 -14.92
C THR A 83 -3.96 2.13 -14.26
N ARG A 84 -3.50 3.10 -13.44
CA ARG A 84 -4.38 4.13 -12.87
C ARG A 84 -4.41 5.34 -13.78
N ILE A 85 -5.59 5.74 -14.22
CA ILE A 85 -5.80 6.83 -15.17
C ILE A 85 -6.50 7.99 -14.45
N GLN A 86 -5.87 9.16 -14.49
CA GLN A 86 -6.49 10.40 -14.04
C GLN A 86 -7.35 10.93 -15.20
N VAL A 87 -8.64 11.11 -14.94
CA VAL A 87 -9.59 11.65 -15.92
C VAL A 87 -10.06 13.01 -15.42
N SER A 88 -10.09 14.01 -16.31
CA SER A 88 -10.51 15.37 -15.96
C SER A 88 -12.01 15.41 -15.58
N PRO A 89 -12.48 16.39 -14.79
CA PRO A 89 -13.89 16.52 -14.45
C PRO A 89 -14.83 16.57 -15.66
N ASP A 90 -14.41 17.21 -16.75
CA ASP A 90 -15.23 17.37 -17.96
C ASP A 90 -15.33 16.09 -18.78
N VAL A 91 -14.23 15.34 -18.89
CA VAL A 91 -14.27 13.98 -19.46
C VAL A 91 -15.13 13.05 -18.59
N ASN A 92 -15.04 13.15 -17.26
CA ASN A 92 -15.91 12.39 -16.35
C ASN A 92 -17.40 12.70 -16.56
N LYS A 93 -17.78 13.96 -16.81
CA LYS A 93 -19.17 14.32 -17.16
C LYS A 93 -19.60 13.67 -18.47
N LYS A 94 -18.76 13.70 -19.51
CA LYS A 94 -19.02 13.05 -20.80
C LYS A 94 -19.22 11.54 -20.63
N ILE A 95 -18.36 10.87 -19.87
CA ILE A 95 -18.49 9.43 -19.57
C ILE A 95 -19.82 9.17 -18.84
N LEU A 96 -20.18 9.98 -17.84
CA LEU A 96 -21.43 9.85 -17.11
C LEU A 96 -22.66 10.01 -18.03
N GLN A 97 -22.66 10.99 -18.94
CA GLN A 97 -23.73 11.18 -19.93
C GLN A 97 -23.86 9.97 -20.86
N ARG A 98 -22.75 9.44 -21.39
CA ARG A 98 -22.75 8.26 -22.26
C ARG A 98 -23.30 7.02 -21.54
N ILE A 99 -22.92 6.82 -20.28
CA ILE A 99 -23.42 5.72 -19.44
C ILE A 99 -24.93 5.84 -19.23
N ARG A 100 -25.43 7.03 -18.88
CA ARG A 100 -26.87 7.28 -18.69
C ARG A 100 -27.68 7.05 -19.96
N LYS A 101 -27.11 7.34 -21.14
CA LYS A 101 -27.75 7.08 -22.44
C LYS A 101 -27.75 5.58 -22.81
N ALA A 102 -26.72 4.84 -22.40
CA ALA A 102 -26.52 3.46 -22.81
C ALA A 102 -27.12 2.40 -21.86
N GLY A 103 -27.39 2.76 -20.60
CA GLY A 103 -27.89 1.80 -19.61
C GLY A 103 -28.10 2.40 -18.22
N THR A 104 -28.21 1.51 -17.23
CA THR A 104 -28.46 1.92 -15.84
C THR A 104 -27.15 2.03 -15.05
N PHE A 105 -27.11 2.89 -14.03
CA PHE A 105 -25.91 3.04 -13.20
C PHE A 105 -25.45 1.72 -12.56
N ARG A 106 -26.40 0.87 -12.17
CA ARG A 106 -26.16 -0.46 -11.59
C ARG A 106 -25.47 -1.42 -12.56
N GLU A 107 -25.86 -1.40 -13.82
CA GLU A 107 -25.22 -2.21 -14.86
C GLU A 107 -23.72 -1.89 -14.97
N PHE A 108 -23.37 -0.61 -14.91
CA PHE A 108 -21.98 -0.18 -14.98
C PHE A 108 -21.20 -0.45 -13.69
N THR A 109 -21.84 -0.50 -12.52
CA THR A 109 -21.16 -0.90 -11.27
C THR A 109 -20.88 -2.40 -11.23
N GLU A 110 -21.80 -3.21 -11.74
CA GLU A 110 -21.61 -4.64 -11.95
C GLU A 110 -20.50 -4.93 -12.96
N LEU A 111 -20.48 -4.24 -14.12
CA LEU A 111 -19.43 -4.38 -15.14
C LEU A 111 -18.03 -4.02 -14.62
N ALA A 112 -17.91 -2.96 -13.82
CA ALA A 112 -16.63 -2.53 -13.25
C ALA A 112 -16.22 -3.29 -11.98
N GLY A 113 -17.13 -4.11 -11.42
CA GLY A 113 -16.90 -4.81 -10.15
C GLY A 113 -16.61 -3.84 -8.99
N ILE A 114 -17.32 -2.71 -8.93
CA ILE A 114 -17.18 -1.68 -7.89
C ILE A 114 -18.53 -1.32 -7.26
N SER A 115 -18.49 -0.70 -6.08
CA SER A 115 -19.71 -0.17 -5.47
C SER A 115 -20.19 1.11 -6.17
N ASP A 116 -21.49 1.40 -6.05
CA ASP A 116 -22.09 2.65 -6.51
C ASP A 116 -21.36 3.89 -5.98
N GLN A 117 -20.98 3.86 -4.70
CA GLN A 117 -20.25 4.97 -4.07
C GLN A 117 -18.87 5.16 -4.71
N ALA A 118 -18.17 4.06 -5.01
CA ALA A 118 -16.88 4.12 -5.69
C ALA A 118 -17.03 4.73 -7.09
N LEU A 119 -18.02 4.28 -7.87
CA LEU A 119 -18.29 4.82 -9.21
C LEU A 119 -18.66 6.31 -9.17
N ARG A 120 -19.53 6.73 -8.25
CA ARG A 120 -19.84 8.16 -8.03
C ARG A 120 -18.58 8.97 -7.72
N THR A 121 -17.70 8.43 -6.88
CA THR A 121 -16.45 9.08 -6.50
C THR A 121 -15.49 9.21 -7.69
N ARG A 122 -15.49 8.27 -8.65
CA ARG A 122 -14.70 8.39 -9.89
C ARG A 122 -15.12 9.62 -10.69
N PHE A 123 -16.42 9.82 -10.89
CA PHE A 123 -16.94 10.96 -11.64
C PHE A 123 -16.64 12.32 -11.03
N THR A 124 -16.33 12.39 -9.73
CA THR A 124 -15.87 13.65 -9.10
C THR A 124 -14.44 14.04 -9.48
N GLY A 125 -13.67 13.17 -10.13
CA GLY A 125 -12.25 13.39 -10.44
C GLY A 125 -11.30 13.25 -9.23
N ARG A 126 -11.84 13.07 -8.01
CA ARG A 126 -11.04 12.91 -6.78
C ARG A 126 -10.29 11.58 -6.70
N THR A 127 -10.74 10.58 -7.45
CA THR A 127 -10.10 9.26 -7.49
C THR A 127 -9.78 8.85 -8.92
N ARG A 128 -8.66 8.16 -9.09
CA ARG A 128 -8.22 7.63 -10.38
C ARG A 128 -9.04 6.41 -10.77
N TRP A 129 -9.30 6.29 -12.07
CA TRP A 129 -9.87 5.11 -12.68
C TRP A 129 -8.83 4.00 -12.77
N ARG A 130 -9.28 2.76 -12.73
CA ARG A 130 -8.46 1.61 -13.15
C ARG A 130 -8.68 1.38 -14.65
N SER A 131 -7.63 1.04 -15.40
CA SER A 131 -7.76 0.80 -16.85
C SER A 131 -8.83 -0.25 -17.16
N VAL A 132 -8.89 -1.33 -16.38
CA VAL A 132 -9.94 -2.37 -16.48
C VAL A 132 -11.36 -1.85 -16.27
N GLU A 133 -11.57 -0.81 -15.45
CA GLU A 133 -12.90 -0.18 -15.28
C GLU A 133 -13.29 0.56 -16.58
N LEU A 134 -12.34 1.30 -17.16
CA LEU A 134 -12.55 2.06 -18.39
C LEU A 134 -12.66 1.15 -19.62
N GLU A 135 -11.90 0.05 -19.67
CA GLU A 135 -11.97 -0.97 -20.74
C GLU A 135 -13.34 -1.64 -20.77
N ALA A 136 -13.90 -1.99 -19.60
CA ALA A 136 -15.24 -2.54 -19.50
C ALA A 136 -16.30 -1.55 -20.01
N PHE A 137 -16.15 -0.27 -19.68
CA PHE A 137 -17.08 0.78 -20.12
C PHE A 137 -16.96 1.02 -21.61
N ALA A 138 -15.72 1.10 -22.13
CA ALA A 138 -15.43 1.29 -23.53
C ALA A 138 -16.04 0.14 -24.36
N THR A 139 -15.83 -1.11 -23.93
CA THR A 139 -16.42 -2.31 -24.56
C THR A 139 -17.95 -2.24 -24.58
N ARG A 140 -18.57 -1.89 -23.45
CA ARG A 140 -20.04 -1.78 -23.35
C ARG A 140 -20.63 -0.64 -24.19
N LEU A 141 -19.86 0.41 -24.41
CA LEU A 141 -20.24 1.58 -25.20
C LEU A 141 -19.81 1.48 -26.68
N GLY A 142 -19.12 0.39 -27.07
CA GLY A 142 -18.64 0.21 -28.44
C GLY A 142 -17.55 1.20 -28.87
N THR A 143 -16.70 1.62 -27.93
CA THR A 143 -15.64 2.63 -28.13
C THR A 143 -14.31 2.12 -27.56
N THR A 144 -13.22 2.87 -27.72
CA THR A 144 -11.92 2.57 -27.09
C THR A 144 -11.71 3.38 -25.81
N VAL A 145 -10.75 2.99 -24.97
CA VAL A 145 -10.40 3.76 -23.76
C VAL A 145 -9.89 5.16 -24.13
N ASP A 146 -9.12 5.28 -25.21
CA ASP A 146 -8.59 6.56 -25.68
C ASP A 146 -9.73 7.48 -26.13
N GLU A 147 -10.71 6.98 -26.89
CA GLU A 147 -11.90 7.76 -27.29
C GLU A 147 -12.82 8.10 -26.12
N LEU A 148 -12.92 7.20 -25.13
CA LEU A 148 -13.71 7.42 -23.93
C LEU A 148 -13.09 8.49 -23.03
N THR A 149 -11.77 8.59 -23.02
CA THR A 149 -11.01 9.50 -22.17
C THR A 149 -10.48 10.75 -22.90
N ALA A 150 -10.68 10.85 -24.20
CA ALA A 150 -10.37 12.03 -25.00
C ALA A 150 -11.14 13.25 -24.48
N GLU A 151 -10.47 14.41 -24.49
CA GLU A 151 -11.10 15.66 -24.11
C GLU A 151 -12.37 15.90 -24.93
N PRO A 152 -13.45 16.35 -24.29
CA PRO A 152 -14.67 16.67 -25.01
C PRO A 152 -14.37 17.76 -26.04
N LEU A 153 -14.88 17.59 -27.27
CA LEU A 153 -14.83 18.64 -28.27
C LEU A 153 -15.69 19.83 -27.79
N ALA A 154 -15.34 21.04 -28.23
CA ALA A 154 -16.13 22.23 -27.91
C ALA A 154 -17.60 22.01 -28.30
N GLY A 155 -18.52 22.10 -27.33
CA GLY A 155 -19.96 21.89 -27.51
C GLY A 155 -20.49 20.48 -27.24
N GLU A 156 -19.65 19.46 -26.96
CA GLU A 156 -20.14 18.09 -26.65
C GLU A 156 -20.86 17.98 -25.31
N LEU A 157 -20.59 18.89 -24.36
CA LEU A 157 -21.15 18.85 -23.00
C LEU A 157 -22.45 19.63 -22.83
N ASP A 158 -22.87 20.41 -23.84
CA ASP A 158 -24.03 21.33 -23.79
C ASP A 158 -25.38 20.65 -24.11
N VAL A 159 -25.42 19.32 -24.13
CA VAL A 159 -26.64 18.57 -24.43
C VAL A 159 -27.18 17.97 -23.12
N ASP A 160 -28.20 18.64 -22.56
CA ASP A 160 -28.99 18.22 -21.39
C ASP A 160 -29.52 16.78 -21.48
#